data_AF-A0A833DXY7-F1
#
_entry.id   AF-A0A833DXY7-F1
#
_cell.length_a   1.000
_cell.length_b   1.000
_cell.length_c   1.000
_cell.angle_alpha   90.00
_cell.angle_beta   90.00
_cell.angle_gamma   90.00
#
_symmetry.space_group_name_H-M   'P 1'
#
loop_
_entity.id
_entity.type
_entity.pdbx_description
1 polymer ?
#
loop_
_entity_poly.entity_id
_entity_poly.type
_entity_poly.pdbx_seq_one_letter_code
_entity_poly.pdbx_strand_id
1 'polypeptide(L)'
;MSLALEQCTIVVKNGLKRVKKVLENYLLKLYEYNSKIKHTGYYLKPVHIVTRWREGIKRTYYYYGRYWWRLEYRGKRGKTSLIRWVYVGREKPKDLPEPPRNPLEGLRFYVVGDDVYMPCSMFRKFKWVFEGLEVLCVEGCEEPSPQPDR
;
A
#
# COMPACT_ATOMS: atom_id res chain seq x y z
N MET A 1 6.24 -13.59 18.82
CA MET A 1 5.46 -12.34 18.97
C MET A 1 4.06 -12.59 18.47
N SER A 2 3.11 -12.77 19.40
CA SER A 2 1.69 -12.94 19.11
C SER A 2 1.15 -11.63 18.51
N LEU A 3 0.67 -11.68 17.26
CA LEU A 3 -0.19 -10.64 16.73
C LEU A 3 -1.54 -10.83 17.44
N ALA A 4 -1.78 -10.06 18.50
CA ALA A 4 -3.15 -9.87 18.96
C ALA A 4 -3.95 -9.40 17.73
N LEU A 5 -4.87 -10.24 17.28
CA LEU A 5 -5.85 -9.88 16.26
C LEU A 5 -6.62 -8.70 16.83
N GLU A 6 -6.35 -7.50 16.31
CA GLU A 6 -7.21 -6.37 16.61
C GLU A 6 -8.62 -6.75 16.15
N GLN A 7 -9.52 -6.89 17.11
CA GLN A 7 -10.90 -7.34 16.88
C GLN A 7 -11.76 -6.22 16.31
N CYS A 8 -11.18 -5.33 15.50
CA CYS A 8 -11.82 -4.08 15.13
C CYS A 8 -11.57 -3.75 13.66
N THR A 9 -12.66 -3.65 12.88
CA THR A 9 -12.62 -3.37 11.44
C THR A 9 -13.37 -2.08 11.12
N ILE A 10 -12.67 -1.17 10.42
CA ILE A 10 -13.23 0.06 9.86
C ILE A 10 -13.44 -0.08 8.36
N VAL A 11 -14.56 0.46 7.90
CA VAL A 11 -14.85 0.71 6.48
C VAL A 11 -14.88 2.21 6.24
N VAL A 12 -14.09 2.69 5.28
CA VAL A 12 -14.14 4.06 4.78
C VAL A 12 -14.78 4.06 3.40
N LYS A 13 -15.94 4.70 3.28
CA LYS A 13 -16.69 4.73 2.02
C LYS A 13 -15.95 5.58 0.99
N ASN A 14 -15.82 5.07 -0.24
CA ASN A 14 -15.03 5.70 -1.32
C ASN A 14 -13.56 6.03 -0.96
N GLY A 15 -13.00 5.39 0.06
CA GLY A 15 -11.66 5.72 0.58
C GLY A 15 -10.54 5.54 -0.44
N LEU A 16 -10.70 4.66 -1.44
CA LEU A 16 -9.66 4.38 -2.43
C LEU A 16 -9.33 5.61 -3.28
N LYS A 17 -10.33 6.42 -3.63
CA LYS A 17 -10.15 7.66 -4.40
C LYS A 17 -9.26 8.65 -3.65
N ARG A 18 -9.48 8.78 -2.34
CA ARG A 18 -8.70 9.65 -1.48
C ARG A 18 -7.25 9.17 -1.32
N VAL A 19 -7.05 7.86 -1.16
CA VAL A 19 -5.71 7.26 -1.14
C VAL A 19 -4.94 7.56 -2.43
N LYS A 20 -5.58 7.39 -3.60
CA LYS A 20 -4.97 7.71 -4.90
C LYS A 20 -4.56 9.18 -4.98
N LYS A 21 -5.47 10.09 -4.60
CA LYS A 21 -5.21 11.54 -4.60
C LYS A 21 -4.00 11.93 -3.75
N VAL A 22 -3.86 11.36 -2.55
CA VAL A 22 -2.70 11.61 -1.67
C VAL A 22 -1.39 11.13 -2.30
N LEU A 23 -1.44 10.05 -3.09
CA LEU A 23 -0.25 9.44 -3.68
C LEU A 23 0.21 10.12 -4.98
N GLU A 24 -0.66 10.85 -5.69
CA GLU A 24 -0.38 11.44 -7.02
C GLU A 24 0.94 12.22 -7.08
N ASN A 25 1.12 13.19 -6.17
CA ASN A 25 2.33 14.01 -6.12
C ASN A 25 3.59 13.18 -5.82
N TYR A 26 3.45 12.14 -5.01
CA TYR A 26 4.55 11.24 -4.72
C TYR A 26 4.90 10.36 -5.93
N LEU A 27 3.90 9.89 -6.70
CA LEU A 27 4.15 9.10 -7.91
C LEU A 27 4.96 9.87 -8.94
N LEU A 28 4.70 11.17 -9.12
CA LEU A 28 5.48 12.03 -10.01
C LEU A 28 6.97 12.04 -9.61
N LYS A 29 7.27 12.27 -8.33
CA LYS A 29 8.64 12.23 -7.79
C LYS A 29 9.27 10.85 -7.92
N LEU A 30 8.49 9.79 -7.72
CA LEU A 30 8.96 8.42 -7.86
C LEU A 30 9.30 8.08 -9.32
N TYR A 31 8.52 8.55 -10.28
CA TYR A 31 8.81 8.36 -11.71
C TYR A 31 10.08 9.09 -12.14
N GLU A 32 10.27 10.32 -11.65
CA GLU A 32 11.51 11.07 -11.86
C GLU A 32 12.71 10.31 -11.26
N TYR A 33 12.58 9.85 -10.01
CA TYR A 33 13.60 9.05 -9.33
C TYR A 33 13.95 7.78 -10.12
N ASN A 34 12.95 6.97 -10.49
CA ASN A 34 13.14 5.74 -11.26
C ASN A 34 13.78 6.02 -12.63
N SER A 35 13.49 7.17 -13.24
CA SER A 35 14.11 7.57 -14.51
C SER A 35 15.60 7.88 -14.36
N LYS A 36 16.01 8.49 -13.22
CA LYS A 36 17.42 8.74 -12.90
C LYS A 36 18.19 7.43 -12.69
N ILE A 37 17.60 6.47 -11.99
CA ILE A 37 18.27 5.20 -11.67
C ILE A 37 18.10 4.09 -12.70
N LYS A 38 17.32 4.29 -13.77
CA LYS A 38 16.96 3.22 -14.74
C LYS A 38 18.17 2.46 -15.31
N HIS A 39 19.31 3.13 -15.48
CA HIS A 39 20.55 2.57 -16.01
C HIS A 39 21.18 1.51 -15.08
N THR A 40 20.84 1.54 -13.78
CA THR A 40 21.29 0.55 -12.79
C THR A 40 20.54 -0.79 -12.88
N GLY A 41 19.44 -0.84 -13.64
CA GLY A 41 18.56 -2.00 -13.73
C GLY A 41 17.63 -2.16 -12.52
N TYR A 42 17.67 -1.27 -11.52
CA TYR A 42 16.74 -1.27 -10.40
C TYR A 42 15.52 -0.37 -10.64
N TYR A 43 14.41 -0.75 -10.01
CA TYR A 43 13.15 -0.02 -10.05
C TYR A 43 12.43 -0.12 -8.71
N LEU A 44 11.94 1.01 -8.22
CA LEU A 44 11.17 1.08 -6.97
C LEU A 44 9.67 1.13 -7.26
N LYS A 45 8.91 0.20 -6.69
CA LYS A 45 7.44 0.24 -6.64
C LYS A 45 6.96 0.70 -5.27
N PRO A 46 5.91 1.54 -5.20
CA PRO A 46 5.46 2.11 -3.92
C PRO A 46 4.36 1.30 -3.23
N VAL A 47 3.82 0.30 -3.93
CA VAL A 47 2.69 -0.49 -3.47
C VAL A 47 2.81 -1.90 -4.04
N HIS A 48 2.50 -2.87 -3.20
CA HIS A 48 2.25 -4.24 -3.62
C HIS A 48 0.74 -4.47 -3.61
N ILE A 49 0.19 -4.97 -4.72
CA ILE A 49 -1.24 -5.15 -4.92
C ILE A 49 -1.52 -6.63 -5.19
N VAL A 50 -2.46 -7.21 -4.46
CA VAL A 50 -2.87 -8.61 -4.61
C VAL A 50 -4.39 -8.67 -4.74
N THR A 51 -4.88 -9.38 -5.74
CA THR A 51 -6.33 -9.60 -5.92
C THR A 51 -6.69 -11.03 -5.52
N ARG A 52 -7.76 -11.21 -4.75
CA ARG A 52 -8.32 -12.51 -4.36
C ARG A 52 -9.84 -12.49 -4.50
N TRP A 53 -10.40 -13.62 -4.90
CA TRP A 53 -11.85 -13.86 -4.85
C TRP A 53 -12.17 -14.65 -3.59
N ARG A 54 -13.22 -14.26 -2.86
CA ARG A 54 -13.79 -15.01 -1.74
C ARG A 54 -15.29 -14.89 -1.80
N GLU A 55 -15.99 -16.02 -1.81
CA GLU A 55 -17.47 -16.07 -1.80
C GLU A 55 -18.09 -15.19 -2.91
N GLY A 56 -17.53 -15.24 -4.11
CA GLY A 56 -17.97 -14.43 -5.25
C GLY A 56 -17.58 -12.94 -5.20
N ILE A 57 -16.97 -12.46 -4.11
CA ILE A 57 -16.55 -11.06 -3.95
C ILE A 57 -15.05 -10.91 -4.27
N LYS A 58 -14.74 -9.98 -5.17
CA LYS A 58 -13.36 -9.59 -5.49
C LYS A 58 -12.82 -8.63 -4.43
N ARG A 59 -11.77 -9.04 -3.72
CA ARG A 59 -11.00 -8.20 -2.79
C ARG A 59 -9.65 -7.86 -3.38
N THR A 60 -9.30 -6.57 -3.38
CA THR A 60 -7.97 -6.11 -3.81
C THR A 60 -7.23 -5.54 -2.62
N TYR A 61 -6.13 -6.19 -2.23
CA TYR A 61 -5.29 -5.83 -1.10
C TYR A 61 -4.18 -4.89 -1.55
N TYR A 62 -4.01 -3.78 -0.84
CA TYR A 62 -2.98 -2.78 -1.06
C TYR A 62 -2.03 -2.77 0.13
N TYR A 63 -0.73 -2.86 -0.15
CA TYR A 63 0.34 -2.76 0.85
C TYR A 63 1.32 -1.67 0.42
N TYR A 64 1.17 -0.46 0.96
CA TYR A 64 2.03 0.66 0.62
C TYR A 64 3.38 0.58 1.34
N GLY A 65 4.46 0.79 0.60
CA GLY A 65 5.81 0.64 1.11
C GLY A 65 6.86 0.91 0.03
N ARG A 66 8.00 0.23 0.15
CA ARG A 66 9.10 0.27 -0.81
C ARG A 66 9.39 -1.15 -1.24
N TYR A 67 9.22 -1.41 -2.53
CA TYR A 67 9.43 -2.73 -3.11
C TYR A 67 10.42 -2.59 -4.26
N TRP A 68 11.63 -3.08 -4.06
CA TRP A 68 12.70 -3.01 -5.04
C TRP A 68 12.62 -4.19 -6.00
N TRP A 69 12.77 -3.88 -7.27
CA TRP A 69 12.79 -4.83 -8.36
C TRP A 69 14.04 -4.63 -9.19
N ARG A 70 14.59 -5.73 -9.69
CA ARG A 70 15.63 -5.73 -10.71
C ARG A 70 15.01 -6.12 -12.05
N LEU A 71 15.29 -5.34 -13.08
CA LEU A 71 14.92 -5.63 -14.46
C LEU A 71 16.10 -6.31 -15.13
N GLU A 72 15.90 -7.54 -15.56
CA GLU A 72 16.88 -8.30 -16.30
C GLU A 72 16.43 -8.40 -17.75
N TYR A 73 17.23 -7.84 -18.66
CA TYR A 73 16.99 -8.00 -20.10
C TYR A 73 17.35 -9.41 -20.53
N ARG A 74 16.42 -10.08 -21.21
CA ARG A 74 16.53 -11.48 -21.68
C ARG A 74 16.57 -11.56 -23.22
N GLY A 75 16.95 -10.48 -23.89
CA GLY A 75 16.95 -10.39 -25.35
C GLY A 75 15.66 -9.82 -25.92
N LYS A 76 15.38 -10.13 -27.19
CA LYS A 76 14.20 -9.66 -27.93
C LYS A 76 13.42 -10.83 -28.50
N ARG A 77 12.10 -10.68 -28.55
CA ARG A 77 11.21 -11.50 -29.39
C ARG A 77 10.63 -10.59 -30.47
N GLY A 78 11.22 -10.63 -31.67
CA GLY A 78 10.92 -9.66 -32.73
C GLY A 78 11.31 -8.24 -32.32
N LYS A 79 10.34 -7.31 -32.33
CA LYS A 79 10.55 -5.91 -31.93
C LYS A 79 10.39 -5.66 -30.42
N THR A 80 9.99 -6.67 -29.64
CA THR A 80 9.67 -6.51 -28.22
C THR A 80 10.83 -7.00 -27.34
N SER A 81 11.29 -6.16 -26.43
CA SER A 81 12.28 -6.53 -25.40
C SER A 81 11.67 -7.50 -24.39
N LEU A 82 12.34 -8.61 -24.13
CA LEU A 82 11.97 -9.55 -23.07
C LEU A 82 12.63 -9.07 -21.76
N ILE A 83 11.81 -8.68 -20.78
CA ILE A 83 12.27 -8.18 -19.49
C ILE A 83 11.74 -9.11 -18.40
N ARG A 84 12.65 -9.68 -17.61
CA ARG A 84 12.31 -10.40 -16.39
C ARG A 84 12.38 -9.44 -15.21
N TRP A 85 11.29 -9.38 -14.44
CA TRP A 85 11.23 -8.63 -13.19
C TRP A 85 11.56 -9.57 -12.03
N VAL A 86 12.60 -9.26 -11.27
CA VAL A 86 13.03 -10.03 -10.10
C VAL A 86 12.79 -9.17 -8.86
N TYR A 87 12.01 -9.66 -7.90
CA TYR A 87 11.81 -8.95 -6.64
C TYR A 87 13.07 -9.07 -5.78
N VAL A 88 13.57 -7.95 -5.27
CA VAL A 88 14.84 -7.85 -4.54
C VAL A 88 14.61 -7.71 -3.04
N GLY A 89 13.47 -7.15 -2.64
CA GLY A 89 13.15 -6.93 -1.23
C GLY A 89 12.65 -5.52 -0.96
N ARG A 90 12.65 -5.14 0.32
CA ARG A 90 12.21 -3.83 0.79
C ARG A 90 13.36 -2.86 1.08
N GLU A 91 14.56 -3.41 1.29
CA GLU A 91 15.76 -2.63 1.53
C GLU A 91 16.29 -2.03 0.24
N LYS A 92 16.79 -0.80 0.33
CA LYS A 92 17.38 -0.10 -0.83
C LYS A 92 18.67 -0.82 -1.24
N PRO A 93 18.83 -1.17 -2.53
CA PRO A 93 20.11 -1.64 -3.05
C PRO A 93 21.24 -0.65 -2.76
N LYS A 94 22.45 -1.17 -2.53
CA LYS A 94 23.64 -0.33 -2.31
C LYS A 94 23.87 0.60 -3.51
N ASP A 95 24.48 1.75 -3.24
CA ASP A 95 24.92 2.75 -4.24
C ASP A 95 23.81 3.47 -5.03
N LEU A 96 22.53 3.26 -4.68
CA LEU A 96 21.44 4.06 -5.23
C LEU A 96 21.22 5.35 -4.41
N PRO A 97 20.85 6.47 -5.06
CA PRO A 97 20.44 7.69 -4.36
C PRO A 97 19.23 7.43 -3.45
N GLU A 98 18.98 8.33 -2.49
CA GLU A 98 17.81 8.18 -1.63
C GLU A 98 16.50 8.38 -2.42
N PRO A 99 15.53 7.45 -2.29
CA PRO A 99 14.23 7.60 -2.94
C PRO A 99 13.37 8.65 -2.25
N PRO A 100 12.38 9.23 -2.95
CA PRO A 100 11.41 10.10 -2.31
C PRO A 100 10.67 9.36 -1.19
N ARG A 101 10.33 10.08 -0.11
CA ARG A 101 9.56 9.53 1.00
C ARG A 101 8.12 9.25 0.56
N ASN A 102 7.65 8.02 0.73
CA ASN A 102 6.28 7.63 0.46
C ASN A 102 5.37 8.07 1.62
N PRO A 103 4.39 8.98 1.41
CA PRO A 103 3.52 9.47 2.47
C PRO A 103 2.60 8.39 3.05
N LEU A 104 2.38 7.30 2.31
CA LEU A 104 1.51 6.19 2.69
C LEU A 104 2.31 4.95 3.14
N GLU A 105 3.61 5.07 3.38
CA GLU A 105 4.44 3.93 3.78
C GLU A 105 3.90 3.24 5.05
N GLY A 106 3.60 1.95 4.95
CA GLY A 106 3.02 1.15 6.02
C GLY A 106 1.50 1.09 6.04
N LEU A 107 0.79 1.85 5.19
CA LEU A 107 -0.65 1.73 5.01
C LEU A 107 -0.98 0.40 4.34
N ARG A 108 -1.85 -0.40 4.96
CA ARG A 108 -2.35 -1.67 4.41
C ARG A 108 -3.85 -1.77 4.57
N PHE A 109 -4.54 -2.15 3.50
CA PHE A 109 -5.99 -2.34 3.50
C PHE A 109 -6.40 -3.25 2.36
N TYR A 110 -7.66 -3.66 2.33
CA TYR A 110 -8.26 -4.19 1.11
C TYR A 110 -9.45 -3.34 0.69
N VAL A 111 -9.83 -3.46 -0.57
CA VAL A 111 -11.01 -2.80 -1.12
C VAL A 111 -12.01 -3.80 -1.68
N VAL A 112 -13.27 -3.43 -1.56
CA VAL A 112 -14.40 -3.99 -2.31
C VAL A 112 -15.06 -2.80 -3.02
N GLY A 113 -15.04 -2.79 -4.35
CA GLY A 113 -15.33 -1.57 -5.10
C GLY A 113 -14.31 -0.47 -4.77
N ASP A 114 -14.80 0.70 -4.33
CA ASP A 114 -13.99 1.84 -3.89
C ASP A 114 -13.90 1.99 -2.35
N ASP A 115 -14.61 1.14 -1.61
CA ASP A 115 -14.65 1.16 -0.16
C ASP A 115 -13.42 0.48 0.43
N VAL A 116 -12.82 1.11 1.45
CA VAL A 116 -11.58 0.66 2.06
C VAL A 116 -11.86 0.00 3.39
N TYR A 117 -11.42 -1.24 3.55
CA TYR A 117 -11.54 -2.03 4.76
C TYR A 117 -10.17 -2.18 5.42
N MET A 118 -10.05 -1.82 6.69
CA MET A 118 -8.78 -1.93 7.43
C MET A 118 -8.98 -2.11 8.94
N PRO A 119 -7.98 -2.67 9.64
CA PRO A 119 -7.98 -2.71 11.10
C PRO A 119 -8.01 -1.32 11.72
N CYS A 120 -8.58 -1.19 12.92
CA CYS A 120 -8.70 0.08 13.61
C CYS A 120 -7.36 0.75 13.93
N SER A 121 -6.28 0.03 14.26
CA SER A 121 -4.95 0.67 14.37
C SER A 121 -4.48 1.30 13.08
N MET A 122 -4.76 0.65 11.95
CA MET A 122 -4.36 1.15 10.65
C MET A 122 -5.11 2.44 10.34
N PHE A 123 -6.42 2.45 10.60
CA PHE A 123 -7.23 3.65 10.45
C PHE A 123 -6.71 4.78 11.36
N ARG A 124 -6.47 4.51 12.66
CA ARG A 124 -5.95 5.52 13.59
C ARG A 124 -4.63 6.13 13.11
N LYS A 125 -3.70 5.32 12.62
CA LYS A 125 -2.40 5.78 12.11
C LYS A 125 -2.52 6.64 10.84
N PHE A 126 -3.52 6.40 10.01
CA PHE A 126 -3.72 7.07 8.72
C PHE A 126 -5.02 7.87 8.64
N LYS A 127 -5.61 8.25 9.78
CA LYS A 127 -6.90 8.94 9.86
C LYS A 127 -6.93 10.21 9.00
N TRP A 128 -5.81 10.95 9.00
CA TRP A 128 -5.59 12.15 8.21
C TRP A 128 -5.86 11.96 6.71
N VAL A 129 -5.62 10.75 6.17
CA VAL A 129 -5.90 10.45 4.77
C VAL A 129 -7.41 10.58 4.52
N PHE A 130 -8.23 10.09 5.44
CA PHE A 130 -9.66 9.85 5.25
C PHE A 130 -10.57 10.95 5.82
N GLU A 131 -10.02 12.11 6.20
CA GLU A 131 -10.80 13.21 6.75
C GLU A 131 -11.93 13.66 5.82
N GLY A 132 -13.12 13.82 6.41
CA GLY A 132 -14.34 14.21 5.70
C GLY A 132 -15.04 13.10 4.92
N LEU A 133 -14.57 11.84 5.02
CA LEU A 133 -15.28 10.69 4.45
C LEU A 133 -16.15 10.00 5.50
N GLU A 134 -17.18 9.29 5.04
CA GLU A 134 -18.00 8.42 5.88
C GLU A 134 -17.17 7.22 6.34
N VAL A 135 -17.21 6.97 7.65
CA VAL A 135 -16.46 5.92 8.34
C VAL A 135 -17.42 5.08 9.16
N LEU A 136 -17.46 3.78 8.89
CA LEU A 136 -18.31 2.81 9.57
C LEU A 136 -17.44 1.83 10.36
N CYS A 137 -17.82 1.59 11.61
CA CYS A 137 -17.36 0.40 12.31
C CYS A 137 -18.23 -0.79 11.90
N VAL A 138 -17.61 -1.90 11.50
CA VAL A 138 -18.35 -3.11 11.11
C VAL A 138 -18.04 -4.32 11.99
N GLU A 139 -17.05 -4.22 12.87
CA GLU A 139 -16.66 -5.29 13.80
C GLU A 139 -15.89 -4.69 14.99
N GLY A 140 -16.24 -5.10 16.21
CA GLY A 140 -15.57 -4.87 17.51
C GLY A 140 -14.93 -3.50 17.80
N CYS A 141 -15.69 -2.42 17.60
CA CYS A 141 -15.32 -1.08 18.07
C CYS A 141 -15.96 -0.71 19.43
N GLU A 142 -16.27 -1.68 20.29
CA GLU A 142 -16.80 -1.37 21.63
C GLU A 142 -15.88 -0.38 22.36
N GLU A 143 -16.49 0.61 23.02
CA GLU A 143 -15.78 1.54 23.88
C GLU A 143 -15.15 0.77 25.06
N PRO A 144 -13.95 1.17 25.55
CA PRO A 144 -13.46 0.64 26.80
C PRO A 144 -14.54 0.84 27.87
N SER A 145 -14.93 -0.24 28.53
CA SER A 145 -15.86 -0.17 29.65
C SER A 145 -15.34 0.88 30.65
N PRO A 146 -16.21 1.75 31.19
CA PRO A 146 -15.79 2.64 32.26
C PRO A 146 -15.23 1.75 33.38
N GLN A 147 -13.94 1.93 33.67
CA GLN A 147 -13.34 1.28 34.83
C GLN A 147 -14.12 1.77 36.05
N PRO A 148 -14.63 0.88 36.92
CA PRO A 148 -15.23 1.33 38.16
C PRO A 148 -14.16 2.07 38.95
N ASP A 149 -14.48 3.30 39.35
CA ASP A 149 -13.64 4.11 40.24
C ASP A 149 -13.23 3.26 41.45
N ARG A 150 -11.92 3.16 41.66
CA ARG A 150 -11.33 2.52 42.85
C ARG A 150 -11.17 3.52 43.98
#